data_AF-A0A3B0RFX8-F1
#
_entry.id   AF-A0A3B0RFX8-F1
#
_cell.length_a   1.000
_cell.length_b   1.000
_cell.length_c   1.000
_cell.angle_alpha   90.00
_cell.angle_beta   90.00
_cell.angle_gamma   90.00
#
_symmetry.space_group_name_H-M   'P 1'
#
loop_
_entity.id
_entity.type
_entity.pdbx_description
1 polymer ?
#
loop_
_entity_poly.entity_id
_entity_poly.type
_entity_poly.pdbx_seq_one_letter_code
_entity_poly.pdbx_strand_id
1 'polypeptide(L)'
;MALAKIEPSMRRQITGFSNPTIKRLKSLREKKYRKREGYFLAEGLRILTEALDAGITPKLLVVVEDVKLHPLAMKIEQATLDAG
;
A
#
# COMPACT_ATOMS: atom_id res chain seq x y z
N MET A 1 33.64 4.37 4.49
CA MET A 1 32.38 3.63 4.66
C MET A 1 31.21 4.60 4.54
N ALA A 2 30.68 4.78 3.33
CA ALA A 2 29.47 5.54 3.10
C ALA A 2 28.37 4.53 2.73
N LEU A 3 27.51 4.20 3.70
CA LEU A 3 26.27 3.47 3.48
C LEU A 3 25.13 4.48 3.57
N ALA A 4 24.75 5.04 2.42
CA ALA A 4 23.43 5.61 2.20
C ALA A 4 23.31 5.94 0.72
N LYS A 5 22.50 5.15 0.02
CA LYS A 5 21.56 5.56 -1.04
C LYS A 5 20.83 4.32 -1.52
N ILE A 6 19.85 3.90 -0.71
CA ILE A 6 18.68 3.24 -1.29
C ILE A 6 17.89 4.40 -1.88
N GLU A 7 17.99 4.61 -3.19
CA GLU A 7 17.18 5.61 -3.89
C GLU A 7 15.70 5.19 -3.77
N PRO A 8 14.82 5.96 -3.09
CA PRO A 8 13.40 5.62 -3.00
C PRO A 8 12.68 6.03 -4.29
N SER A 9 13.12 5.51 -5.43
CA SER A 9 12.56 5.89 -6.73
C SER A 9 11.37 4.99 -7.11
N MET A 10 10.25 5.07 -6.35
CA MET A 10 8.93 4.71 -6.90
C MET A 10 7.71 5.11 -6.05
N ARG A 11 7.88 5.74 -4.89
CA ARG A 11 6.72 6.21 -4.12
C ARG A 11 6.12 7.46 -4.77
N ARG A 12 4.84 7.40 -5.14
CA ARG A 12 4.08 8.58 -5.55
C ARG A 12 3.49 9.27 -4.33
N GLN A 13 3.98 10.46 -4.02
CA GLN A 13 3.40 11.30 -2.97
C GLN A 13 2.05 11.89 -3.42
N ILE A 14 1.05 11.86 -2.52
CA ILE A 14 -0.27 12.44 -2.75
C ILE A 14 -0.65 13.28 -1.53
N THR A 15 -0.78 14.59 -1.72
CA THR A 15 -1.12 15.54 -0.64
C THR A 15 -2.56 16.07 -0.72
N GLY A 16 -3.23 15.94 -1.89
CA GLY A 16 -4.55 16.52 -2.13
C GLY A 16 -5.72 15.56 -1.87
N PHE A 17 -6.66 15.94 -1.00
CA PHE A 17 -7.89 15.16 -0.76
C PHE A 17 -8.79 14.99 -2.00
N SER A 18 -8.68 15.91 -2.96
CA SER A 18 -9.43 15.86 -4.23
C SER A 18 -8.87 14.84 -5.22
N ASN A 19 -7.71 14.24 -4.94
CA ASN A 19 -7.06 13.29 -5.81
C ASN A 19 -7.98 12.09 -6.13
N PRO A 20 -8.18 11.74 -7.42
CA PRO A 20 -9.06 10.64 -7.83
C PRO A 20 -8.69 9.30 -7.20
N THR A 21 -7.40 9.00 -7.00
CA THR A 21 -6.94 7.77 -6.34
C THR A 21 -7.43 7.71 -4.90
N ILE A 22 -7.33 8.80 -4.14
CA ILE A 22 -7.80 8.85 -2.75
C ILE A 22 -9.32 8.67 -2.68
N LYS A 23 -10.07 9.31 -3.58
CA LYS A 23 -11.53 9.14 -3.68
C LYS A 23 -11.90 7.69 -4.01
N ARG A 24 -11.19 7.07 -4.96
CA ARG A 24 -11.37 5.66 -5.34
C ARG A 24 -11.11 4.72 -4.15
N LEU A 25 -10.01 4.90 -3.41
CA LEU A 25 -9.71 4.05 -2.25
C LEU A 25 -10.78 4.16 -1.16
N LYS A 26 -11.26 5.39 -0.89
CA LYS A 26 -12.36 5.61 0.07
C LYS A 26 -13.65 4.90 -0.37
N SER A 27 -13.95 4.88 -1.67
CA SER A 27 -15.18 4.26 -2.19
C SER A 27 -15.19 2.74 -2.00
N LEU A 28 -14.03 2.06 -1.93
CA LEU A 28 -13.94 0.62 -1.68
C LEU A 28 -14.51 0.17 -0.31
N ARG A 29 -14.84 1.11 0.59
CA ARG A 29 -15.62 0.80 1.80
C ARG A 29 -17.07 0.43 1.50
N GLU A 30 -17.62 0.83 0.37
CA GLU A 30 -18.99 0.46 -0.04
C GLU A 30 -19.03 -0.84 -0.85
N LYS A 31 -20.02 -1.69 -0.57
CA LYS A 31 -20.20 -3.01 -1.23
C LYS A 31 -20.33 -2.92 -2.76
N LYS A 32 -21.03 -1.89 -3.27
CA LYS A 32 -21.25 -1.71 -4.71
C LYS A 32 -19.93 -1.50 -5.47
N TYR A 33 -19.01 -0.73 -4.90
CA TYR A 33 -17.70 -0.46 -5.51
C TYR A 33 -16.78 -1.67 -5.42
N ARG A 34 -16.78 -2.40 -4.30
CA ARG A 34 -16.04 -3.67 -4.21
C ARG A 34 -16.50 -4.70 -5.24
N LYS A 35 -17.82 -4.87 -5.39
CA LYS A 35 -18.38 -5.80 -6.38
C LYS A 35 -18.01 -5.41 -7.81
N ARG A 36 -18.05 -4.12 -8.12
CA ARG A 36 -17.75 -3.60 -9.46
C ARG A 36 -16.26 -3.70 -9.79
N GLU A 37 -15.39 -3.41 -8.83
CA GLU A 37 -13.95 -3.31 -9.09
C GLU A 37 -13.16 -4.58 -8.74
N GLY A 38 -13.74 -5.51 -7.99
CA GLY A 38 -13.04 -6.71 -7.53
C GLY A 38 -11.97 -6.46 -6.48
N TYR A 39 -11.88 -5.24 -5.95
CA TYR A 39 -10.91 -4.83 -4.92
C TYR A 39 -11.61 -4.47 -3.62
N PHE A 40 -10.85 -4.51 -2.52
CA PHE A 40 -11.27 -4.04 -1.21
C PHE A 40 -10.12 -3.30 -0.53
N LEU A 41 -10.45 -2.52 0.50
CA LEU A 41 -9.45 -1.86 1.34
C LEU A 41 -9.14 -2.74 2.55
N ALA A 42 -7.88 -3.13 2.71
CA ALA A 42 -7.36 -3.81 3.90
C ALA A 42 -6.53 -2.82 4.72
N GLU A 43 -6.78 -2.76 6.03
CA GLU A 43 -6.09 -1.84 6.94
C GLU A 43 -5.47 -2.63 8.10
N GLY A 44 -4.30 -2.18 8.56
CA GLY A 44 -3.58 -2.80 9.68
C GLY A 44 -2.53 -3.84 9.26
N LEU A 45 -1.42 -3.88 10.00
CA LEU A 45 -0.27 -4.72 9.66
C LEU A 45 -0.57 -6.22 9.70
N ARG A 46 -1.41 -6.66 10.65
CA ARG A 46 -1.73 -8.08 10.81
C ARG A 46 -2.38 -8.66 9.56
N ILE A 47 -3.45 -8.02 9.07
CA ILE A 47 -4.18 -8.47 7.88
C ILE A 47 -3.26 -8.48 6.65
N LEU A 48 -2.44 -7.44 6.48
CA LEU A 48 -1.51 -7.37 5.36
C LEU A 48 -0.39 -8.42 5.43
N THR A 49 0.05 -8.77 6.64
CA THR A 49 1.07 -9.82 6.84
C THR A 49 0.47 -11.20 6.57
N GLU A 50 -0.73 -11.49 7.08
CA GLU A 50 -1.45 -12.74 6.81
C GLU A 50 -1.73 -12.92 5.31
N ALA A 51 -2.10 -11.85 4.60
CA ALA A 51 -2.27 -11.87 3.15
C ALA A 51 -0.94 -12.20 2.44
N LEU A 52 0.16 -11.58 2.86
CA LEU A 52 1.47 -11.84 2.27
C LEU A 52 1.95 -13.27 2.52
N ASP A 53 1.74 -13.80 3.72
CA ASP A 53 2.06 -15.19 4.07
C ASP A 53 1.21 -16.19 3.27
N ALA A 54 0.00 -15.80 2.84
CA ALA A 54 -0.83 -16.53 1.89
C ALA A 54 -0.47 -16.30 0.41
N GLY A 55 0.61 -15.57 0.11
CA GLY A 55 1.06 -15.28 -1.25
C GLY A 55 0.26 -14.18 -1.96
N ILE A 56 -0.54 -13.40 -1.24
CA ILE A 56 -1.36 -12.32 -1.78
C ILE A 56 -0.69 -10.97 -1.48
N THR A 57 -0.25 -10.29 -2.53
CA THR A 57 0.31 -8.93 -2.42
C THR A 57 -0.76 -7.86 -2.67
N PRO A 58 -0.70 -6.71 -1.97
CA PRO A 58 -1.56 -5.56 -2.26
C PRO A 58 -1.36 -5.05 -3.70
N LYS A 59 -2.46 -4.73 -4.41
CA LYS A 59 -2.35 -4.08 -5.73
C LYS A 59 -1.93 -2.61 -5.64
N LEU A 60 -2.19 -1.98 -4.50
CA LEU A 60 -1.71 -0.65 -4.15
C LEU A 60 -1.48 -0.62 -2.64
N LEU A 61 -0.27 -0.27 -2.23
CA LEU A 61 0.06 -0.02 -0.82
C LEU A 61 0.05 1.49 -0.56
N VAL A 62 -0.61 1.90 0.52
CA VAL A 62 -0.60 3.29 0.99
C VAL A 62 0.13 3.33 2.33
N VAL A 63 1.10 4.21 2.42
CA VAL A 63 1.87 4.47 3.64
C VAL A 63 1.81 5.95 3.97
N VAL A 64 2.00 6.28 5.25
CA VAL A 64 2.13 7.67 5.70
C VAL A 64 3.57 8.11 5.43
N GLU A 65 3.73 9.34 4.93
CA GLU A 65 5.04 9.96 4.74
C GLU A 65 5.74 10.24 6.08
N ASP A 66 7.06 10.42 6.04
CA ASP A 66 7.90 10.81 7.19
C ASP A 66 7.81 9.93 8.45
N VAL A 67 7.28 8.71 8.31
CA VAL A 67 7.26 7.70 9.36
C VAL A 67 8.22 6.57 9.00
N LYS A 68 9.12 6.23 9.93
CA LYS A 68 9.93 5.00 9.81
C LYS A 68 8.99 3.80 9.80
N LEU A 69 8.95 3.09 8.69
CA LEU A 69 8.14 1.90 8.55
C LEU A 69 8.61 0.80 9.52
N HIS A 70 7.65 0.12 10.12
CA HIS A 70 7.90 -1.12 10.86
C HIS A 70 8.55 -2.17 9.92
N PRO A 71 9.43 -3.07 10.41
CA PRO A 71 10.04 -4.12 9.57
C PRO A 71 9.04 -4.93 8.73
N LEU A 72 7.89 -5.28 9.30
CA LEU A 72 6.81 -5.94 8.55
C LEU A 72 6.24 -5.07 7.42
N ALA A 73 6.07 -3.77 7.65
CA ALA A 73 5.60 -2.85 6.62
C ALA A 73 6.60 -2.71 5.47
N MET A 74 7.91 -2.69 5.78
CA MET A 74 8.96 -2.70 4.75
C MET A 74 8.93 -3.99 3.92
N LYS A 75 8.70 -5.16 4.56
CA LYS A 75 8.55 -6.44 3.85
C LYS A 75 7.33 -6.41 2.91
N ILE A 76 6.20 -5.88 3.39
CA ILE A 76 4.98 -5.73 2.58
C ILE A 76 5.23 -4.79 1.40
N GLU A 77 5.87 -3.65 1.63
CA GLU A 77 6.21 -2.69 0.58
C GLU A 77 7.11 -3.31 -0.50
N GLN A 78 8.18 -3.99 -0.10
CA GLN A 78 9.07 -4.64 -1.06
C GLN A 78 8.32 -5.69 -1.88
N ALA A 79 7.51 -6.55 -1.24
CA ALA A 79 6.71 -7.55 -1.94
C ALA A 79 5.68 -6.92 -2.90
N THR A 80 5.09 -5.77 -2.54
CA THR A 80 4.21 -5.02 -3.45
C THR A 80 4.98 -4.48 -4.65
N LEU A 81 6.17 -3.92 -4.46
CA LEU A 81 7.00 -3.41 -5.56
C LEU A 81 7.45 -4.53 -6.51
N ASP A 82 7.85 -5.68 -5.96
CA ASP A 82 8.30 -6.85 -6.73
C ASP A 82 7.17 -7.46 -7.58
N ALA A 83 5.91 -7.28 -7.17
CA ALA A 83 4.74 -7.82 -7.86
C ALA A 83 4.21 -6.94 -9.03
N GLY A 84 4.60 -5.66 -9.10
CA GLY A 84 4.15 -4.67 -10.09
C GLY A 84 2.67 -4.23 -10.03
#